data_AF-A0AAV5TPE9-F1
#
_entry.id   AF-A0AAV5TPE9-F1
#
_cell.length_a   1.000
_cell.length_b   1.000
_cell.length_c   1.000
_cell.angle_alpha   90.00
_cell.angle_beta   90.00
_cell.angle_gamma   90.00
#
_symmetry.space_group_name_H-M   'P 1'
#
loop_
_entity.id
_entity.type
_entity.pdbx_description
1 polymer ?
#
loop_
_entity_poly.entity_id
_entity_poly.type
_entity_poly.pdbx_seq_one_letter_code
_entity_poly.pdbx_strand_id
1 'polypeptide(L)' 'EYFCNTPKDDCDKNTTVCHDLAVGYKCECRKGLIYIPGTTKKCEDINECTFGTHNCSHDGSERCINTWTSFFCNC' A
#
# COMPACT_ATOMS: atom_id res chain seq x y z
N GLU A 1 -19.46 -9.90 -16.11
CA GLU A 1 -18.37 -10.90 -15.98
C GLU A 1 -17.53 -10.51 -14.78
N TYR A 2 -17.08 -11.47 -13.98
CA TYR A 2 -16.15 -11.23 -12.88
C TYR A 2 -14.73 -11.40 -13.44
N PHE A 3 -13.90 -10.36 -13.31
CA PHE A 3 -12.55 -10.29 -13.84
C PHE A 3 -11.53 -10.66 -12.79
N CYS A 4 -11.78 -10.33 -11.51
CA CYS A 4 -10.91 -10.73 -10.42
C CYS A 4 -10.89 -12.26 -10.30
N ASN A 5 -9.69 -12.84 -10.15
CA ASN A 5 -9.42 -14.28 -10.19
C ASN A 5 -9.34 -14.87 -11.61
N THR A 6 -9.18 -14.02 -12.63
CA THR A 6 -8.89 -14.45 -14.00
C THR A 6 -7.51 -13.95 -14.42
N PRO A 7 -6.85 -14.56 -15.40
CA PRO A 7 -5.59 -14.03 -15.95
C PRO A 7 -5.71 -12.60 -16.50
N LYS A 8 -6.94 -12.08 -16.64
CA LYS A 8 -7.27 -10.78 -17.22
C LYS A 8 -7.11 -9.63 -16.22
N ASP A 9 -7.07 -9.90 -14.91
CA ASP A 9 -6.99 -8.86 -13.88
C ASP A 9 -5.62 -8.16 -13.79
N ASP A 10 -4.52 -8.74 -14.29
CA ASP A 10 -3.17 -8.12 -14.38
C ASP A 10 -2.74 -7.30 -13.15
N CYS A 11 -3.32 -7.59 -11.98
CA CYS A 11 -3.09 -6.90 -10.72
C CYS A 11 -1.91 -7.56 -10.02
N ASP A 12 -1.04 -6.76 -9.37
CA ASP A 12 -0.01 -7.32 -8.50
C ASP A 12 -0.65 -7.87 -7.21
N LYS A 13 -0.75 -9.20 -7.10
CA LYS A 13 -1.44 -9.85 -5.98
C LYS A 13 -0.78 -9.63 -4.61
N ASN A 14 0.50 -9.24 -4.61
CA ASN A 14 1.26 -9.00 -3.39
C ASN A 14 0.92 -7.62 -2.78
N THR A 15 0.77 -6.60 -3.62
CA THR A 15 0.63 -5.20 -3.20
C THR A 15 -0.77 -4.63 -3.43
N THR A 16 -1.61 -5.27 -4.25
CA THR A 16 -2.95 -4.80 -4.58
C THR A 16 -4.06 -5.78 -4.16
N VAL A 17 -5.29 -5.26 -4.14
CA VAL A 17 -6.54 -6.00 -4.02
C VAL A 17 -7.35 -5.73 -5.29
N CYS A 18 -7.80 -6.80 -5.95
CA CYS A 18 -8.67 -6.66 -7.12
C CYS A 18 -10.11 -6.47 -6.67
N HIS A 19 -10.79 -5.49 -7.25
CA HIS A 19 -12.22 -5.28 -7.07
C HIS A 19 -12.95 -5.31 -8.42
N ASP A 20 -13.94 -6.20 -8.53
CA ASP A 20 -14.82 -6.25 -9.70
C ASP A 20 -15.75 -5.03 -9.70
N LEU A 21 -15.93 -4.45 -10.88
CA LEU A 21 -16.81 -3.31 -11.13
C LEU A 21 -17.96 -3.73 -12.04
N ALA A 22 -19.00 -2.88 -12.15
CA ALA A 22 -20.08 -3.09 -13.11
C ALA A 22 -19.57 -3.21 -14.55
N VAL A 23 -18.46 -2.52 -14.85
CA VAL A 23 -17.73 -2.61 -16.12
C VAL A 23 -16.24 -2.75 -15.82
N GLY A 24 -15.70 -3.96 -15.91
CA GLY A 24 -14.27 -4.25 -15.72
C GLY A 24 -13.87 -4.53 -14.26
N TYR A 25 -12.64 -4.18 -13.93
CA TYR A 25 -12.06 -4.32 -12.59
C TYR A 25 -11.17 -3.13 -12.26
N LYS A 26 -10.85 -2.96 -10.98
CA LYS A 26 -9.78 -2.07 -10.52
C LYS A 26 -8.82 -2.84 -9.61
N CYS A 27 -7.52 -2.55 -9.72
CA CYS A 27 -6.53 -2.94 -8.74
C CYS A 27 -6.40 -1.79 -7.74
N GLU A 28 -6.59 -2.03 -6.46
CA GLU A 28 -6.45 -1.04 -5.40
C GLU A 28 -5.25 -1.38 -4.52
N CYS A 29 -4.37 -0.41 -4.25
CA CYS A 29 -3.26 -0.62 -3.33
C CYS A 29 -3.77 -1.03 -1.94
N ARG A 30 -3.10 -2.01 -1.32
CA ARG A 30 -3.36 -2.33 0.08
C ARG A 30 -3.08 -1.11 0.96
N LYS A 31 -3.77 -1.03 2.09
CA LYS A 31 -3.54 0.02 3.09
C LYS A 31 -2.05 0.06 3.49
N GLY A 32 -1.48 1.25 3.57
CA GLY A 32 -0.05 1.45 3.83
C GLY A 32 0.82 1.45 2.57
N LEU A 33 0.23 1.27 1.38
CA LEU A 33 0.94 1.33 0.09
C LEU A 33 0.39 2.45 -0.80
N ILE A 34 1.23 2.96 -1.70
CA ILE A 34 0.89 3.95 -2.73
C ILE A 34 1.24 3.44 -4.12
N TYR A 35 0.52 3.91 -5.14
CA TYR A 35 0.87 3.58 -6.53
C TYR A 35 2.25 4.11 -6.87
N ILE A 36 3.08 3.24 -7.45
CA ILE A 36 4.37 3.67 -7.98
C ILE A 36 4.11 4.67 -9.11
N PRO A 37 4.72 5.86 -9.10
CA PRO A 37 4.54 6.86 -10.13
C PRO A 37 4.70 6.28 -11.54
N GLY A 38 3.69 6.45 -12.39
CA GLY A 38 3.68 5.90 -13.75
C GLY A 38 3.10 4.48 -13.87
N THR A 39 2.62 3.88 -12.78
CA THR A 39 1.90 2.60 -12.80
C THR A 39 0.57 2.69 -12.05
N THR A 40 -0.40 1.85 -12.41
CA THR A 40 -1.71 1.74 -11.72
C THR A 40 -1.97 0.34 -11.15
N LYS A 41 -0.98 -0.55 -11.24
CA LYS A 41 -1.10 -1.98 -10.92
C LYS A 41 -0.05 -2.47 -9.93
N LYS A 42 0.90 -1.60 -9.56
CA LYS A 42 1.97 -1.89 -8.61
C LYS A 42 1.99 -0.80 -7.56
N CYS A 43 2.19 -1.22 -6.31
CA CYS A 43 2.27 -0.32 -5.20
C CYS A 43 3.60 -0.48 -4.47
N GLU A 44 4.10 0.62 -3.94
CA GLU A 44 5.23 0.65 -3.03
C GLU A 44 4.76 1.06 -1.64
N ASP A 45 5.60 0.75 -0.66
CA ASP A 45 5.35 1.05 0.73
C ASP A 45 5.39 2.55 1.01
N ILE A 46 4.42 3.05 1.79
CA ILE A 46 4.44 4.42 2.27
C ILE A 46 5.41 4.47 3.43
N ASN A 47 6.52 5.20 3.28
CA ASN A 47 7.44 5.37 4.39
C ASN A 47 6.90 6.40 5.39
N GLU A 48 6.09 5.97 6.37
CA GLU A 48 5.45 6.91 7.30
C GLU A 48 6.45 7.69 8.15
N CYS A 49 7.66 7.13 8.37
CA CYS A 49 8.77 7.81 9.04
C CYS A 49 9.31 9.00 8.24
N THR A 50 9.32 8.90 6.92
CA THR A 50 9.80 9.96 6.02
C THR A 50 8.70 10.97 5.73
N PHE A 51 7.46 10.51 5.59
CA PHE A 51 6.29 11.37 5.38
C PHE A 51 5.80 12.05 6.67
N GLY A 52 6.31 11.64 7.84
CA GLY A 52 5.89 12.19 9.13
C GLY A 52 4.43 11.87 9.49
N THR A 53 3.88 10.80 8.91
CA THR A 53 2.51 10.33 9.17
C THR A 53 2.43 9.28 10.28
N HIS A 54 3.57 8.98 10.92
CA HIS A 54 3.64 8.09 12.08
C HIS A 54 3.11 8.75 13.35
N ASN A 55 2.82 7.94 14.37
CA ASN A 55 2.40 8.42 15.69
C ASN A 55 3.43 8.22 16.80
N CYS A 56 4.69 7.91 16.45
CA CYS A 56 5.80 7.87 17.41
C CYS A 56 6.03 9.22 18.09
N SER A 57 6.55 9.18 19.32
CA SER A 57 6.82 10.38 20.09
C SER A 57 7.82 11.30 19.40
N HIS A 58 7.44 12.55 19.28
CA HIS A 58 8.28 13.60 18.73
C HIS A 58 9.25 14.20 19.77
N ASP A 59 9.17 13.79 21.05
CA ASP A 59 10.07 14.28 22.11
C ASP A 59 11.50 13.69 22.03
N GLY A 60 11.71 12.70 21.16
CA GLY A 60 12.99 12.00 20.98
C GLY A 60 13.12 10.70 21.77
N SER A 61 12.13 10.37 22.61
CA SER A 61 12.02 9.07 23.30
C SER A 61 11.75 7.88 22.39
N GLU A 62 11.29 8.10 21.16
CA GLU A 62 11.00 7.03 20.20
C GLU A 62 11.62 7.32 18.83
N ARG A 63 12.17 6.28 18.21
CA ARG A 63 12.63 6.27 16.83
C ARG A 63 11.61 5.56 15.95
N CYS A 64 11.15 6.24 14.92
CA CYS A 64 10.31 5.61 13.89
C CYS A 64 11.15 4.64 13.05
N ILE A 65 10.67 3.41 12.92
CA ILE A 65 11.22 2.38 12.03
C ILE A 65 10.14 1.98 11.03
N ASN A 66 10.41 2.21 9.76
CA ASN A 66 9.50 1.86 8.67
C ASN A 66 9.54 0.35 8.42
N THR A 67 8.38 -0.25 8.20
CA THR A 67 8.21 -1.68 7.89
C THR A 67 7.29 -1.86 6.70
N TRP A 68 7.24 -3.06 6.12
CA TRP A 68 6.33 -3.30 5.01
C TRP A 68 4.87 -3.15 5.47
N THR A 69 4.15 -2.22 4.83
CA THR A 69 2.75 -1.79 5.06
C THR A 69 2.46 -1.09 6.38
N SER A 70 3.48 -0.69 7.15
CA SER A 70 3.30 -0.09 8.49
C SER A 70 4.60 0.53 9.00
N PHE A 71 4.56 1.14 10.17
CA PHE A 71 5.74 1.49 10.95
C PHE A 71 5.63 0.93 12.37
N PHE A 72 6.73 0.94 13.10
CA PHE A 72 6.73 0.82 14.56
C PHE A 72 7.64 1.85 15.21
N CYS A 73 7.34 2.16 16.46
CA CYS A 73 8.10 3.10 17.27
C CYS A 73 9.00 2.31 18.21
N ASN A 74 10.31 2.49 18.07
CA ASN A 74 11.31 1.85 18.92
C ASN A 74 11.76 2.84 19.99
N CYS A 75 11.63 2.48 21.26
CA CYS A 75 12.13 3.29 22.39
C CYS A 75 13.67 3.33 22.47
#